data_AF-R6KCN8-F1
#
_entry.id   AF-R6KCN8-F1
#
_cell.length_a   1.000
_cell.length_b   1.000
_cell.length_c   1.000
_cell.angle_alpha   90.00
_cell.angle_beta   90.00
_cell.angle_gamma   90.00
#
_symmetry.space_group_name_H-M   'P 1'
#
loop_
_entity.id
_entity.type
_entity.pdbx_description
1 polymer ?
#
loop_
_entity_poly.entity_id
_entity_poly.type
_entity_poly.pdbx_seq_one_letter_code
_entity_poly.pdbx_strand_id
1 'polypeptide(L)'
;MIINRDAELEKIMFSKLSQIDDFISNKDVYALGLRLNALSSLYRALRSEEAADALTEALDKVLESSVLDSVNKNELKRFMSGTAMYTAFDFTGDEKYRNAAIELAKGFKDFERNDNGYFKDADDKKCLCKAYQYETFYMAYETKDGGKEQYNDVIGQYNAMNDELFATVKYSQDRTKALKKLSVYAASLIDTMEVMDQMIYEIFRKMQDYYKASVKAVLESGVTAEGMDDMDDEAELIFAYAVLKGCRMKALHTEKYEGIVLGVCDKVMSGEIFTGEDTEANDTIISMAALVYSETVRNREYQDYGRGKGGALWS
;
A
#
# COMPACT_ATOMS: atom_id res chain seq x y z
N MET A 1 23.50 0.18 -6.27
CA MET A 1 22.64 -0.68 -7.11
C MET A 1 22.40 -0.03 -8.47
N ILE A 2 22.73 -0.68 -9.57
CA ILE A 2 22.22 -0.32 -10.92
C ILE A 2 20.96 -1.15 -11.09
N ILE A 3 19.81 -0.55 -11.38
CA ILE A 3 18.62 -1.34 -11.72
C ILE A 3 18.72 -1.71 -13.19
N ASN A 4 18.96 -2.99 -13.45
CA ASN A 4 18.68 -3.57 -14.74
C ASN A 4 17.22 -4.01 -14.69
N ARG A 5 16.34 -3.24 -15.34
CA ARG A 5 14.98 -3.70 -15.58
C ARG A 5 15.05 -5.03 -16.32
N ASP A 6 14.32 -6.01 -15.81
CA ASP A 6 14.25 -7.34 -16.37
C ASP A 6 12.85 -7.51 -16.96
N ALA A 7 12.76 -7.36 -18.29
CA ALA A 7 11.50 -7.46 -19.00
C ALA A 7 10.86 -8.85 -18.91
N GLU A 8 11.64 -9.92 -18.71
CA GLU A 8 11.09 -11.25 -18.52
C GLU A 8 10.52 -11.39 -17.10
N LEU A 9 11.19 -10.86 -16.09
CA LEU A 9 10.65 -10.78 -14.74
C LEU A 9 9.35 -9.95 -14.68
N GLU A 10 9.32 -8.80 -15.36
CA GLU A 10 8.11 -7.96 -15.46
C GLU A 10 6.93 -8.73 -16.05
N LYS A 11 7.13 -9.50 -17.14
CA LYS A 11 6.09 -10.37 -17.72
C LYS A 11 5.62 -11.45 -16.75
N ILE A 12 6.54 -12.07 -16.01
CA ILE A 12 6.21 -13.09 -15.00
C ILE A 12 5.34 -12.48 -13.90
N MET A 13 5.69 -11.27 -13.43
CA MET A 13 4.90 -10.54 -12.44
C MET A 13 3.49 -10.26 -12.96
N PHE A 14 3.32 -9.71 -14.17
CA PHE A 14 1.99 -9.48 -14.74
C PHE A 14 1.18 -10.77 -14.84
N SER A 15 1.78 -11.84 -15.37
CA SER A 15 1.12 -13.16 -15.50
C SER A 15 0.63 -13.70 -14.16
N LYS A 16 1.45 -13.62 -13.12
CA LYS A 16 1.05 -14.05 -11.76
C LYS A 16 0.06 -13.10 -11.12
N LEU A 17 0.19 -11.79 -11.33
CA LEU A 17 -0.66 -10.81 -10.66
C LEU A 17 -2.06 -10.71 -11.27
N SER A 18 -2.21 -11.04 -12.55
CA SER A 18 -3.51 -11.08 -13.23
C SER A 18 -4.35 -12.31 -12.88
N GLN A 19 -3.79 -13.28 -12.15
CA GLN A 19 -4.52 -14.44 -11.62
C GLN A 19 -5.34 -14.05 -10.39
N ILE A 20 -6.55 -13.54 -10.62
CA ILE A 20 -7.44 -13.03 -9.56
C ILE A 20 -8.75 -13.81 -9.41
N ASP A 21 -9.01 -14.76 -10.32
CA ASP A 21 -10.30 -15.46 -10.41
C ASP A 21 -10.60 -16.26 -9.12
N ASP A 22 -9.57 -16.79 -8.45
CA ASP A 22 -9.69 -17.48 -7.16
C ASP A 22 -10.04 -16.52 -6.02
N PHE A 23 -9.48 -15.31 -5.99
CA PHE A 23 -9.86 -14.30 -4.97
C PHE A 23 -11.30 -13.84 -5.15
N ILE A 24 -11.74 -13.69 -6.41
CA ILE A 24 -13.13 -13.36 -6.73
C ILE A 24 -14.05 -14.49 -6.26
N SER A 25 -13.75 -15.74 -6.63
CA SER A 25 -14.57 -16.91 -6.31
C SER A 25 -14.66 -17.19 -4.81
N ASN A 26 -13.53 -17.03 -4.10
CA ASN A 26 -13.45 -17.23 -2.64
C ASN A 26 -13.85 -15.99 -1.84
N LYS A 27 -14.19 -14.87 -2.51
CA LYS A 27 -14.50 -13.57 -1.89
C LYS A 27 -13.38 -13.05 -0.97
N ASP A 28 -12.13 -13.36 -1.30
CA ASP A 28 -10.98 -12.81 -0.59
C ASP A 28 -10.65 -11.40 -1.09
N VAL A 29 -11.49 -10.45 -0.68
CA VAL A 29 -11.35 -9.05 -1.08
C VAL A 29 -10.09 -8.38 -0.51
N TYR A 30 -9.44 -8.96 0.51
CA TYR A 30 -8.16 -8.45 1.02
C TYR A 30 -7.03 -8.79 0.04
N ALA A 31 -6.89 -10.07 -0.31
CA ALA A 31 -5.90 -10.51 -1.30
C ALA A 31 -6.14 -9.83 -2.66
N LEU A 32 -7.41 -9.73 -3.09
CA LEU A 32 -7.79 -9.04 -4.31
C LEU A 32 -7.38 -7.56 -4.29
N GLY A 33 -7.72 -6.82 -3.23
CA GLY A 33 -7.38 -5.40 -3.13
C GLY A 33 -5.87 -5.16 -3.10
N LEU A 34 -5.13 -6.00 -2.38
CA LEU A 34 -3.67 -5.95 -2.36
C LEU A 34 -3.09 -6.22 -3.76
N ARG A 35 -3.66 -7.19 -4.49
CA ARG A 35 -3.24 -7.55 -5.85
C ARG A 35 -3.43 -6.41 -6.83
N LEU A 36 -4.59 -5.75 -6.79
CA LEU A 36 -4.89 -4.60 -7.63
C LEU A 36 -4.00 -3.39 -7.30
N ASN A 37 -3.70 -3.15 -6.02
CA ASN A 37 -2.77 -2.11 -5.61
C ASN A 37 -1.32 -2.40 -6.03
N ALA A 38 -0.93 -3.68 -6.08
CA ALA A 38 0.36 -4.10 -6.62
C ALA A 38 0.45 -3.85 -8.13
N LEU A 39 -0.55 -4.26 -8.91
CA LEU A 39 -0.66 -3.94 -10.35
C LEU A 39 -0.64 -2.43 -10.60
N SER A 40 -1.39 -1.67 -9.80
CA SER A 40 -1.40 -0.21 -9.82
C SER A 40 -0.01 0.39 -9.55
N SER A 41 0.79 -0.21 -8.66
CA SER A 41 2.13 0.28 -8.33
C SER A 41 3.12 -0.04 -9.45
N LEU A 42 3.03 -1.24 -10.04
CA LEU A 42 3.83 -1.63 -11.19
C LEU A 42 3.54 -0.71 -12.37
N TYR A 43 2.27 -0.40 -12.61
CA TYR A 43 1.89 0.54 -13.65
C TYR A 43 2.52 1.93 -13.44
N ARG A 44 2.43 2.48 -12.22
CA ARG A 44 3.06 3.78 -11.90
C ARG A 44 4.58 3.78 -12.07
N ALA A 45 5.22 2.64 -11.82
CA ALA A 45 6.67 2.48 -11.93
C ALA A 45 7.12 2.30 -13.40
N LEU A 46 6.43 1.46 -14.16
CA LEU A 46 6.87 1.01 -15.48
C LEU A 46 6.29 1.84 -16.63
N ARG A 47 5.06 2.34 -16.45
CA ARG A 47 4.30 3.12 -17.45
C ARG A 47 4.26 2.46 -18.83
N SER A 48 4.21 1.12 -18.85
CA SER A 48 4.13 0.33 -20.08
C SER A 48 2.69 -0.05 -20.40
N GLU A 49 2.45 -0.40 -21.66
CA GLU A 49 1.13 -0.86 -22.14
C GLU A 49 0.73 -2.16 -21.44
N GLU A 50 1.67 -3.10 -21.28
CA GLU A 50 1.43 -4.39 -20.62
C GLU A 50 1.02 -4.24 -19.15
N ALA A 51 1.61 -3.27 -18.45
CA ALA A 51 1.22 -2.96 -17.09
C ALA A 51 -0.19 -2.34 -17.03
N ALA A 52 -0.57 -1.57 -18.06
CA ALA A 52 -1.89 -0.95 -18.17
C ALA A 52 -2.93 -2.05 -18.36
N ASP A 53 -2.70 -2.90 -19.36
CA ASP A 53 -3.55 -4.02 -19.72
C ASP A 53 -3.78 -4.93 -18.52
N ALA A 54 -2.70 -5.33 -17.82
CA ALA A 54 -2.80 -6.17 -16.63
C ALA A 54 -3.68 -5.55 -15.53
N LEU A 55 -3.55 -4.25 -15.27
CA LEU A 55 -4.39 -3.55 -14.29
C LEU A 55 -5.85 -3.44 -14.75
N THR A 56 -6.09 -3.03 -16.00
CA THR A 56 -7.44 -2.78 -16.52
C THR A 56 -8.22 -4.06 -16.70
N GLU A 57 -7.59 -5.13 -17.20
CA GLU A 57 -8.23 -6.45 -17.33
C GLU A 57 -8.63 -7.01 -15.94
N ALA A 58 -7.74 -6.89 -14.95
CA ALA A 58 -8.02 -7.32 -13.59
C ALA A 58 -9.18 -6.51 -12.97
N LEU A 59 -9.19 -5.18 -13.14
CA LEU A 59 -10.29 -4.34 -12.66
C LEU A 59 -11.60 -4.65 -13.38
N ASP A 60 -11.59 -4.84 -14.69
CA ASP A 60 -12.79 -5.15 -15.48
C ASP A 60 -13.45 -6.44 -15.00
N LYS A 61 -12.65 -7.50 -14.76
CA LYS A 61 -13.15 -8.74 -14.12
C LYS A 61 -13.80 -8.49 -12.75
N VAL A 62 -13.20 -7.63 -11.92
CA VAL A 62 -13.75 -7.31 -10.60
C VAL A 62 -15.09 -6.58 -10.73
N LEU A 63 -15.18 -5.60 -11.63
CA LEU A 63 -16.41 -4.84 -11.88
C LEU A 63 -17.52 -5.74 -12.44
N GLU A 64 -17.19 -6.65 -13.36
CA GLU A 64 -18.14 -7.62 -13.93
C GLU A 64 -18.62 -8.65 -12.91
N SER A 65 -17.75 -9.09 -12.00
CA SER A 65 -18.07 -10.13 -11.01
C SER A 65 -19.03 -9.66 -9.89
N SER A 66 -19.15 -8.35 -9.67
CA SER A 66 -19.86 -7.77 -8.51
C SER A 66 -19.37 -8.29 -7.14
N VAL A 67 -18.13 -8.78 -7.04
CA VAL A 67 -17.60 -9.40 -5.80
C VAL A 67 -17.64 -8.45 -4.61
N LEU A 68 -17.39 -7.15 -4.82
CA LEU A 68 -17.38 -6.11 -3.78
C LEU A 68 -18.76 -5.86 -3.15
N ASP A 69 -19.84 -6.14 -3.90
CA ASP A 69 -21.22 -6.06 -3.40
C ASP A 69 -21.66 -7.35 -2.70
N SER A 70 -20.96 -8.45 -2.97
CA SER A 70 -21.28 -9.79 -2.47
C SER A 70 -20.68 -10.11 -1.08
N VAL A 71 -19.77 -9.26 -0.60
CA VAL A 71 -19.16 -9.35 0.73
C VAL A 71 -19.93 -8.54 1.76
N ASN A 72 -19.67 -8.80 3.04
CA ASN A 72 -20.29 -8.06 4.12
C ASN A 72 -19.97 -6.56 3.99
N LYS A 73 -21.01 -5.71 4.00
CA LYS A 73 -20.88 -4.25 3.86
C LYS A 73 -20.07 -3.60 4.98
N ASN A 74 -19.95 -4.27 6.13
CA ASN A 74 -19.17 -3.82 7.28
C ASN A 74 -17.71 -4.34 7.26
N GLU A 75 -17.25 -4.99 6.19
CA GLU A 75 -15.84 -5.38 6.05
C GLU A 75 -15.01 -4.26 5.43
N LEU A 76 -14.03 -3.74 6.19
CA LEU A 76 -13.16 -2.66 5.72
C LEU A 76 -12.34 -3.03 4.48
N LYS A 77 -11.89 -4.29 4.40
CA LYS A 77 -11.11 -4.81 3.26
C LYS A 77 -11.81 -4.67 1.90
N ARG A 78 -13.14 -4.48 1.86
CA ARG A 78 -13.87 -4.24 0.60
C ARG A 78 -13.44 -2.94 -0.10
N PHE A 79 -12.87 -1.99 0.64
CA PHE A 79 -12.46 -0.68 0.13
C PHE A 79 -11.08 -0.69 -0.52
N MET A 80 -10.27 -1.74 -0.31
CA MET A 80 -8.86 -1.77 -0.71
C MET A 80 -8.63 -1.57 -2.21
N SER A 81 -9.55 -2.06 -3.04
CA SER A 81 -9.47 -1.96 -4.51
C SER A 81 -9.70 -0.56 -5.04
N GLY A 82 -10.31 0.33 -4.25
CA GLY A 82 -10.73 1.65 -4.73
C GLY A 82 -9.58 2.55 -5.17
N THR A 83 -8.42 2.45 -4.52
CA THR A 83 -7.21 3.20 -4.94
C THR A 83 -6.74 2.78 -6.33
N ALA A 84 -6.80 1.49 -6.65
CA ALA A 84 -6.43 0.97 -7.96
C ALA A 84 -7.42 1.41 -9.06
N MET A 85 -8.71 1.53 -8.76
CA MET A 85 -9.71 2.11 -9.67
C MET A 85 -9.35 3.55 -10.04
N TYR A 86 -8.96 4.36 -9.05
CA TYR A 86 -8.49 5.71 -9.31
C TYR A 86 -7.21 5.76 -10.14
N THR A 87 -6.27 4.84 -9.91
CA THR A 87 -5.08 4.72 -10.76
C THR A 87 -5.48 4.44 -12.20
N ALA A 88 -6.34 3.45 -12.46
CA ALA A 88 -6.75 3.12 -13.80
C ALA A 88 -7.43 4.30 -14.50
N PHE A 89 -8.29 5.04 -13.79
CA PHE A 89 -8.88 6.28 -14.31
C PHE A 89 -7.82 7.32 -14.69
N ASP A 90 -6.86 7.62 -13.81
CA ASP A 90 -5.85 8.66 -14.03
C ASP A 90 -5.06 8.46 -15.32
N PHE A 91 -4.90 7.22 -15.76
CA PHE A 91 -4.07 6.87 -16.90
C PHE A 91 -4.85 6.52 -18.17
N THR A 92 -6.02 5.91 -18.04
CA THR A 92 -6.86 5.54 -19.19
C THR A 92 -7.82 6.66 -19.58
N GLY A 93 -8.22 7.50 -18.63
CA GLY A 93 -9.32 8.44 -18.79
C GLY A 93 -10.71 7.79 -18.87
N ASP A 94 -10.82 6.47 -18.64
CA ASP A 94 -12.10 5.77 -18.69
C ASP A 94 -12.90 6.00 -17.39
N GLU A 95 -13.97 6.79 -17.52
CA GLU A 95 -14.86 7.17 -16.42
C GLU A 95 -15.49 5.96 -15.71
N LYS A 96 -15.52 4.76 -16.31
CA LYS A 96 -16.06 3.57 -15.62
C LYS A 96 -15.32 3.29 -14.31
N TYR A 97 -14.00 3.49 -14.28
CA TYR A 97 -13.19 3.25 -13.08
C TYR A 97 -13.42 4.32 -12.01
N ARG A 98 -13.51 5.60 -12.41
CA ARG A 98 -13.84 6.69 -11.48
C ARG A 98 -15.25 6.52 -10.91
N ASN A 99 -16.23 6.17 -11.74
CA ASN A 99 -17.59 5.92 -11.30
C ASN A 99 -17.67 4.74 -10.33
N ALA A 100 -16.92 3.67 -10.58
CA ALA A 100 -16.83 2.53 -9.65
C ALA A 100 -16.20 2.93 -8.31
N ALA A 101 -15.14 3.74 -8.32
CA ALA A 101 -14.54 4.28 -7.10
C ALA A 101 -15.55 5.14 -6.31
N ILE A 102 -16.24 6.06 -6.98
CA ILE A 102 -17.27 6.91 -6.34
C ILE A 102 -18.39 6.05 -5.73
N GLU A 103 -18.86 5.01 -6.45
CA GLU A 103 -19.88 4.10 -5.93
C GLU A 103 -19.39 3.35 -4.68
N LEU A 104 -18.17 2.82 -4.73
CA LEU A 104 -17.56 2.13 -3.58
C LEU A 104 -17.45 3.06 -2.37
N ALA A 105 -17.03 4.32 -2.57
CA ALA A 105 -16.85 5.32 -1.53
C ALA A 105 -18.15 5.73 -0.83
N LYS A 106 -19.33 5.58 -1.45
CA LYS A 106 -20.62 5.79 -0.78
C LYS A 106 -20.77 4.94 0.48
N GLY A 107 -20.08 3.79 0.53
CA GLY A 107 -20.04 2.91 1.70
C GLY A 107 -19.49 3.57 2.97
N PHE A 108 -18.68 4.63 2.87
CA PHE A 108 -18.12 5.32 4.05
C PHE A 108 -19.17 6.08 4.86
N LYS A 109 -20.21 6.61 4.20
CA LYS A 109 -21.20 7.48 4.83
C LYS A 109 -21.96 6.79 5.97
N ASP A 110 -22.29 5.51 5.77
CA ASP A 110 -23.11 4.74 6.70
C ASP A 110 -22.28 3.69 7.47
N PHE A 111 -20.95 3.76 7.38
CA PHE A 111 -20.07 2.78 8.01
C PHE A 111 -20.03 2.96 9.53
N GLU A 112 -20.23 1.88 10.28
CA GLU A 112 -20.29 1.91 11.74
C GLU A 112 -18.94 2.36 12.32
N ARG A 113 -18.99 3.14 13.39
CA ARG A 113 -17.80 3.58 14.16
C ARG A 113 -17.80 2.93 15.53
N ASN A 114 -16.61 2.73 16.07
CA ASN A 114 -16.45 2.37 17.48
C ASN A 114 -16.47 3.63 18.37
N ASP A 115 -16.42 3.41 19.69
CA ASP A 115 -16.48 4.48 20.70
C ASP A 115 -15.33 5.51 20.62
N ASN A 116 -14.21 5.15 19.98
CA ASN A 116 -13.06 6.05 19.79
C ASN A 116 -13.11 6.80 18.43
N GLY A 117 -14.15 6.58 17.62
CA GLY A 117 -14.45 7.40 16.45
C GLY A 117 -13.86 6.93 15.12
N TYR A 118 -13.13 5.81 15.08
CA TYR A 118 -12.72 5.17 13.82
C TYR A 118 -13.66 4.04 13.42
N PHE A 119 -13.64 3.66 12.14
CA PHE A 119 -14.53 2.65 11.61
C PHE A 119 -14.36 1.30 12.29
N LYS A 120 -15.49 0.62 12.49
CA LYS A 120 -15.60 -0.68 13.15
C LYS A 120 -15.73 -1.77 12.09
N ASP A 121 -14.72 -2.63 12.01
CA ASP A 121 -14.74 -3.75 11.07
C ASP A 121 -15.75 -4.83 11.51
N ALA A 122 -16.13 -5.70 10.58
CA ALA A 122 -17.09 -6.77 10.81
C ALA A 122 -16.69 -7.75 11.93
N ASP A 123 -15.37 -7.90 12.19
CA ASP A 123 -14.85 -8.75 13.27
C ASP A 123 -14.71 -8.04 14.62
N ASP A 124 -15.02 -6.73 14.68
CA ASP A 124 -14.86 -5.84 15.84
C ASP A 124 -13.45 -5.81 16.44
N LYS A 125 -12.43 -6.31 15.71
CA LYS A 125 -11.05 -6.36 16.17
C LYS A 125 -10.32 -5.07 15.83
N LYS A 126 -9.92 -4.37 16.89
CA LYS A 126 -9.07 -3.18 16.83
C LYS A 126 -7.65 -3.54 16.41
N CYS A 127 -7.16 -2.95 15.32
CA CYS A 127 -5.78 -3.12 14.86
C CYS A 127 -5.32 -1.92 14.02
N LEU A 128 -4.10 -1.44 14.26
CA LEU A 128 -3.45 -0.44 13.40
C LEU A 128 -3.44 -0.86 11.92
N CYS A 129 -3.29 -2.17 11.68
CA CYS A 129 -3.25 -2.76 10.35
C CYS A 129 -4.55 -2.55 9.54
N LYS A 130 -5.69 -2.28 10.18
CA LYS A 130 -6.96 -2.05 9.47
C LYS A 130 -6.95 -0.72 8.71
N ALA A 131 -6.14 0.26 9.10
CA ALA A 131 -6.02 1.54 8.37
C ALA A 131 -5.63 1.33 6.90
N TYR A 132 -4.74 0.36 6.63
CA TYR A 132 -4.31 0.02 5.27
C TYR A 132 -5.46 -0.48 4.37
N GLN A 133 -6.57 -0.93 4.97
CA GLN A 133 -7.68 -1.49 4.22
C GLN A 133 -8.57 -0.43 3.57
N TYR A 134 -8.57 0.80 4.07
CA TYR A 134 -9.54 1.80 3.64
C TYR A 134 -9.04 3.25 3.66
N GLU A 135 -8.13 3.64 4.55
CA GLU A 135 -7.78 5.06 4.75
C GLU A 135 -7.17 5.69 3.50
N THR A 136 -6.27 4.97 2.82
CA THR A 136 -5.68 5.43 1.56
C THR A 136 -6.76 5.70 0.51
N PHE A 137 -7.72 4.79 0.39
CA PHE A 137 -8.81 4.97 -0.58
C PHE A 137 -9.75 6.10 -0.17
N TYR A 138 -10.07 6.21 1.11
CA TYR A 138 -10.93 7.26 1.62
C TYR A 138 -10.32 8.64 1.36
N MET A 139 -9.03 8.82 1.67
CA MET A 139 -8.30 10.04 1.34
C MET A 139 -8.27 10.31 -0.16
N ALA A 140 -8.00 9.29 -0.99
CA ALA A 140 -7.99 9.45 -2.44
C ALA A 140 -9.34 9.92 -2.99
N TYR A 141 -10.44 9.35 -2.49
CA TYR A 141 -11.80 9.77 -2.83
C TYR A 141 -12.04 11.22 -2.42
N GLU A 142 -11.73 11.60 -1.17
CA GLU A 142 -11.93 12.96 -0.69
C GLU A 142 -11.11 13.99 -1.48
N THR A 143 -9.89 13.64 -1.88
CA THR A 143 -9.03 14.49 -2.70
C THR A 143 -9.60 14.75 -4.09
N LYS A 144 -10.15 13.70 -4.72
CA LYS A 144 -10.55 13.74 -6.14
C LYS A 144 -12.00 14.14 -6.35
N ASP A 145 -12.89 13.65 -5.50
CA ASP A 145 -14.34 13.71 -5.73
C ASP A 145 -15.15 14.16 -4.50
N GLY A 146 -14.68 13.88 -3.29
CA GLY A 146 -15.38 14.22 -2.04
C GLY A 146 -15.27 15.69 -1.62
N GLY A 147 -14.57 16.53 -2.38
CA GLY A 147 -14.42 17.96 -2.06
C GLY A 147 -13.61 18.25 -0.80
N LYS A 148 -12.87 17.25 -0.29
CA LYS A 148 -12.04 17.31 0.93
C LYS A 148 -12.82 17.56 2.22
N GLU A 149 -14.14 17.35 2.20
CA GLU A 149 -15.01 17.62 3.35
C GLU A 149 -14.70 16.69 4.54
N GLN A 150 -14.24 15.46 4.27
CA GLN A 150 -13.95 14.44 5.27
C GLN A 150 -12.45 14.21 5.52
N TYR A 151 -11.59 15.13 5.09
CA TYR A 151 -10.15 15.06 5.44
C TYR A 151 -9.96 14.96 6.96
N ASN A 152 -10.68 15.81 7.72
CA ASN A 152 -10.61 15.79 9.18
C ASN A 152 -11.10 14.48 9.79
N ASP A 153 -11.99 13.76 9.11
CA ASP A 153 -12.42 12.45 9.56
C ASP A 153 -11.30 11.42 9.41
N VAL A 154 -10.72 11.28 8.20
CA VAL A 154 -9.56 10.40 7.94
C VAL A 154 -8.46 10.60 8.98
N ILE A 155 -8.12 11.86 9.26
CA ILE A 155 -7.06 12.20 10.23
C ILE A 155 -7.51 11.92 11.65
N GLY A 156 -8.78 12.18 11.98
CA GLY A 156 -9.38 11.83 13.25
C GLY A 156 -9.29 10.34 13.54
N GLN A 157 -9.52 9.49 12.53
CA GLN A 157 -9.39 8.05 12.64
C GLN A 157 -7.94 7.63 12.90
N TYR A 158 -6.98 8.15 12.13
CA TYR A 158 -5.55 7.92 12.39
C TYR A 158 -5.11 8.36 13.79
N ASN A 159 -5.59 9.53 14.26
CA ASN A 159 -5.30 10.01 15.61
C ASN A 159 -5.84 9.03 16.66
N ALA A 160 -7.11 8.63 16.55
CA ALA A 160 -7.75 7.72 17.49
C ALA A 160 -7.06 6.34 17.52
N MET A 161 -6.75 5.79 16.34
CA MET A 161 -6.03 4.53 16.22
C MET A 161 -4.62 4.62 16.82
N ASN A 162 -3.91 5.72 16.56
CA ASN A 162 -2.57 5.94 17.12
C ASN A 162 -2.62 6.04 18.66
N ASP A 163 -3.51 6.87 19.19
CA ASP A 163 -3.62 7.16 20.62
C ASP A 163 -4.06 5.91 21.41
N GLU A 164 -4.97 5.09 20.85
CA GLU A 164 -5.43 3.86 21.49
C GLU A 164 -4.42 2.70 21.35
N LEU A 165 -3.87 2.47 20.16
CA LEU A 165 -3.25 1.19 19.82
C LEU A 165 -1.72 1.23 19.71
N PHE A 166 -1.11 2.38 19.37
CA PHE A 166 0.30 2.44 18.98
C PHE A 166 1.25 1.96 20.08
N ALA A 167 1.08 2.48 21.30
CA ALA A 167 1.93 2.09 22.43
C ALA A 167 1.83 0.59 22.73
N THR A 168 0.60 0.05 22.74
CA THR A 168 0.33 -1.37 22.99
C THR A 168 1.01 -2.26 21.96
N VAL A 169 0.95 -1.88 20.68
CA VAL A 169 1.62 -2.64 19.61
C VAL A 169 3.14 -2.52 19.73
N LYS A 170 3.67 -1.31 19.94
CA LYS A 170 5.12 -1.05 20.06
C LYS A 170 5.78 -1.88 21.18
N TYR A 171 5.11 -2.00 22.32
CA TYR A 171 5.64 -2.68 23.50
C TYR A 171 5.11 -4.12 23.68
N SER A 172 4.49 -4.69 22.65
CA SER A 172 3.98 -6.05 22.65
C SER A 172 5.11 -7.07 22.84
N GLN A 173 4.86 -8.09 23.66
CA GLN A 173 5.77 -9.23 23.83
C GLN A 173 5.77 -10.17 22.62
N ASP A 174 4.68 -10.18 21.85
CA ASP A 174 4.61 -10.88 20.56
C ASP A 174 5.25 -9.98 19.49
N ARG A 175 6.58 -10.11 19.35
CA ARG A 175 7.40 -9.31 18.42
C ARG A 175 6.98 -9.50 16.97
N THR A 176 6.73 -10.74 16.54
CA THR A 176 6.34 -11.04 15.16
C THR A 176 5.04 -10.34 14.77
N LYS A 177 3.99 -10.42 15.61
CA LYS A 177 2.74 -9.69 15.34
C LYS A 177 2.92 -8.19 15.45
N ALA A 178 3.76 -7.70 16.37
CA ALA A 178 4.03 -6.27 16.51
C ALA A 178 4.66 -5.70 15.24
N LEU A 179 5.69 -6.36 14.73
CA LEU A 179 6.39 -5.99 13.50
C LEU A 179 5.42 -5.89 12.32
N LYS A 180 4.64 -6.93 12.06
CA LYS A 180 3.64 -6.93 10.98
C LYS A 180 2.66 -5.76 11.09
N LYS A 181 2.11 -5.53 12.28
CA LYS A 181 1.14 -4.43 12.51
C LYS A 181 1.76 -3.05 12.29
N LEU A 182 2.99 -2.83 12.77
CA LEU A 182 3.71 -1.56 12.61
C LEU A 182 4.10 -1.32 11.14
N SER A 183 4.54 -2.36 10.43
CA SER A 183 4.91 -2.26 9.01
C SER A 183 3.71 -1.94 8.13
N VAL A 184 2.58 -2.63 8.31
CA VAL A 184 1.33 -2.35 7.58
C VAL A 184 0.79 -0.95 7.92
N TYR A 185 0.90 -0.54 9.19
CA TYR A 185 0.49 0.81 9.59
C TYR A 185 1.35 1.90 8.94
N ALA A 186 2.68 1.70 8.90
CA ALA A 186 3.60 2.60 8.19
C ALA A 186 3.26 2.70 6.69
N ALA A 187 2.95 1.57 6.04
CA ALA A 187 2.50 1.55 4.65
C ALA A 187 1.19 2.35 4.46
N SER A 188 0.21 2.18 5.35
CA SER A 188 -1.05 2.95 5.27
C SER A 188 -0.84 4.46 5.37
N LEU A 189 0.03 4.90 6.29
CA LEU A 189 0.30 6.31 6.52
C LEU A 189 0.98 6.94 5.30
N ILE A 190 2.02 6.29 4.77
CA ILE A 190 2.76 6.84 3.62
C ILE A 190 1.94 6.80 2.33
N ASP A 191 1.06 5.80 2.17
CA ASP A 191 0.13 5.71 1.04
C ASP A 191 -0.94 6.80 1.11
N THR A 192 -1.53 7.01 2.28
CA THR A 192 -2.48 8.10 2.52
C THR A 192 -1.83 9.46 2.26
N MET A 193 -0.58 9.64 2.69
CA MET A 193 0.19 10.85 2.42
C MET A 193 0.49 11.07 0.93
N GLU A 194 0.54 10.03 0.10
CA GLU A 194 0.78 10.17 -1.35
C GLU A 194 -0.44 10.75 -2.07
N VAL A 195 -1.64 10.43 -1.59
CA VAL A 195 -2.91 10.78 -2.24
C VAL A 195 -3.63 11.97 -1.61
N MET A 196 -3.07 12.57 -0.55
CA MET A 196 -3.60 13.77 0.07
C MET A 196 -3.09 15.05 -0.61
N ASP A 197 -3.90 16.11 -0.57
CA ASP A 197 -3.46 17.44 -1.01
C ASP A 197 -2.46 18.04 0.00
N GLN A 198 -1.27 18.42 -0.51
CA GLN A 198 -0.17 18.96 0.27
C GLN A 198 -0.42 20.36 0.84
N MET A 199 -1.43 21.10 0.37
CA MET A 199 -1.78 22.44 0.87
C MET A 199 -2.18 22.43 2.35
N ILE A 200 -2.40 21.26 2.94
CA ILE A 200 -2.79 21.09 4.34
C ILE A 200 -1.58 20.60 5.16
N TYR A 201 -0.58 21.47 5.25
CA TYR A 201 0.75 21.16 5.79
C TYR A 201 0.75 20.60 7.23
N GLU A 202 -0.08 21.15 8.12
CA GLU A 202 -0.13 20.72 9.52
C GLU A 202 -0.55 19.25 9.67
N ILE A 203 -1.55 18.86 8.86
CA ILE A 203 -2.06 17.50 8.82
C ILE A 203 -1.02 16.56 8.21
N PHE A 204 -0.45 16.95 7.08
CA PHE A 204 0.60 16.18 6.41
C PHE A 204 1.76 15.89 7.37
N ARG A 205 2.16 16.89 8.16
CA ARG A 205 3.25 16.78 9.13
C ARG A 205 2.91 15.82 10.27
N LYS A 206 1.69 15.87 10.81
CA LYS A 206 1.25 14.95 11.87
C LYS A 206 1.24 13.49 11.38
N MET A 207 0.72 13.25 10.19
CA MET A 207 0.75 11.94 9.54
C MET A 207 2.19 11.45 9.32
N GLN A 208 3.07 12.35 8.87
CA GLN A 208 4.49 12.06 8.73
C GLN A 208 5.16 11.69 10.07
N ASP A 209 4.76 12.31 11.18
CA ASP A 209 5.28 11.99 12.51
C ASP A 209 4.85 10.58 12.95
N TYR A 210 3.59 10.19 12.74
CA TYR A 210 3.13 8.82 12.98
C TYR A 210 3.85 7.80 12.10
N TYR A 211 4.09 8.14 10.84
CA TYR A 211 4.81 7.28 9.91
C TYR A 211 6.25 7.06 10.39
N LYS A 212 6.97 8.13 10.72
CA LYS A 212 8.33 8.07 11.25
C LYS A 212 8.40 7.31 12.58
N ALA A 213 7.41 7.50 13.45
CA ALA A 213 7.31 6.78 14.72
C ALA A 213 7.14 5.28 14.49
N SER A 214 6.32 4.88 13.51
CA SER A 214 6.10 3.48 13.13
C SER A 214 7.37 2.84 12.59
N VAL A 215 8.06 3.51 11.65
CA VAL A 215 9.36 3.03 11.12
C VAL A 215 10.38 2.91 12.24
N LYS A 216 10.48 3.92 13.11
CA LYS A 216 11.40 3.90 14.25
C LYS A 216 11.07 2.76 15.22
N ALA A 217 9.80 2.48 15.49
CA ALA A 217 9.39 1.39 16.38
C ALA A 217 9.79 0.00 15.84
N VAL A 218 9.69 -0.22 14.51
CA VAL A 218 10.19 -1.44 13.87
C VAL A 218 11.70 -1.58 14.10
N LEU A 219 12.48 -0.53 13.83
CA LEU A 219 13.94 -0.57 13.99
C LEU A 219 14.38 -0.72 15.46
N GLU A 220 13.69 -0.06 16.40
CA GLU A 220 13.95 -0.19 17.84
C GLU A 220 13.65 -1.60 18.39
N SER A 221 12.89 -2.43 17.65
CA SER A 221 12.65 -3.83 18.01
C SER A 221 13.81 -4.77 17.66
N GLY A 222 14.94 -4.22 17.19
CA GLY A 222 16.15 -4.96 16.83
C GLY A 222 16.25 -5.36 15.35
N VAL A 223 15.34 -4.89 14.49
CA VAL A 223 15.45 -5.10 13.04
C VAL A 223 16.58 -4.22 12.50
N THR A 224 17.59 -4.85 11.91
CA THR A 224 18.73 -4.22 11.23
C THR A 224 18.75 -4.63 9.76
N ALA A 225 19.68 -4.09 8.97
CA ALA A 225 19.83 -4.50 7.57
C ALA A 225 20.10 -6.02 7.41
N GLU A 226 20.85 -6.60 8.35
CA GLU A 226 21.18 -8.03 8.38
C GLU A 226 20.07 -8.88 9.02
N GLY A 227 19.16 -8.26 9.79
CA GLY A 227 18.09 -8.93 10.53
C GLY A 227 16.71 -8.76 9.90
N MET A 228 16.62 -8.34 8.63
CA MET A 228 15.36 -8.28 7.89
C MET A 228 14.77 -9.67 7.66
N ASP A 229 15.62 -10.66 7.36
CA ASP A 229 15.22 -12.05 7.11
C ASP A 229 14.65 -12.77 8.36
N ASP A 230 14.83 -12.18 9.56
CA ASP A 230 14.23 -12.68 10.81
C ASP A 230 12.75 -12.27 10.95
N MET A 231 12.23 -11.45 10.03
CA MET A 231 10.83 -11.05 10.00
C MET A 231 9.97 -12.09 9.28
N ASP A 232 8.66 -12.10 9.58
CA ASP A 232 7.67 -12.76 8.71
C ASP A 232 7.73 -12.15 7.31
N ASP A 233 7.68 -12.95 6.23
CA ASP A 233 7.88 -12.49 4.85
C ASP A 233 6.97 -11.30 4.49
N GLU A 234 5.70 -11.33 4.90
CA GLU A 234 4.78 -10.21 4.67
C GLU A 234 5.23 -8.94 5.42
N ALA A 235 5.71 -9.09 6.65
CA ALA A 235 6.20 -7.97 7.44
C ALA A 235 7.50 -7.39 6.87
N GLU A 236 8.41 -8.23 6.39
CA GLU A 236 9.64 -7.86 5.69
C GLU A 236 9.33 -7.01 4.45
N LEU A 237 8.50 -7.55 3.55
CA LEU A 237 8.18 -6.93 2.27
C LEU A 237 7.39 -5.63 2.43
N ILE A 238 6.36 -5.61 3.28
CA ILE A 238 5.56 -4.38 3.46
C ILE A 238 6.36 -3.28 4.19
N PHE A 239 7.31 -3.66 5.05
CA PHE A 239 8.22 -2.71 5.68
C PHE A 239 9.20 -2.12 4.66
N ALA A 240 9.81 -2.97 3.84
CA ALA A 240 10.69 -2.55 2.75
C ALA A 240 9.96 -1.57 1.80
N TYR A 241 8.75 -1.91 1.39
CA TYR A 241 7.88 -1.02 0.60
C TYR A 241 7.67 0.33 1.29
N ALA A 242 7.25 0.34 2.55
CA ALA A 242 6.98 1.56 3.30
C ALA A 242 8.23 2.44 3.45
N VAL A 243 9.41 1.85 3.68
CA VAL A 243 10.69 2.56 3.79
C VAL A 243 11.09 3.16 2.44
N LEU A 244 11.06 2.36 1.38
CA LEU A 244 11.38 2.82 0.02
C LEU A 244 10.46 3.97 -0.39
N LYS A 245 9.14 3.83 -0.20
CA LYS A 245 8.19 4.90 -0.51
C LYS A 245 8.45 6.16 0.31
N GLY A 246 8.78 6.01 1.59
CA GLY A 246 9.18 7.13 2.44
C GLY A 246 10.44 7.85 1.97
N CYS A 247 11.44 7.12 1.47
CA CYS A 247 12.62 7.69 0.85
C CYS A 247 12.25 8.49 -0.40
N ARG A 248 11.45 7.93 -1.32
CA ARG A 248 11.00 8.61 -2.54
C ARG A 248 10.22 9.89 -2.24
N MET A 249 9.34 9.83 -1.25
CA MET A 249 8.51 10.95 -0.82
C MET A 249 9.25 11.96 0.08
N LYS A 250 10.54 11.74 0.35
CA LYS A 250 11.35 12.55 1.29
C LYS A 250 10.77 12.59 2.71
N ALA A 251 9.93 11.61 3.05
CA ALA A 251 9.46 11.41 4.40
C ALA A 251 10.57 10.80 5.28
N LEU A 252 11.48 10.04 4.68
CA LEU A 252 12.72 9.54 5.27
C LEU A 252 13.94 10.08 4.52
N HIS A 253 15.07 10.16 5.22
CA HIS A 253 16.38 10.44 4.61
C HIS A 253 16.91 9.18 3.92
N THR A 254 17.00 9.20 2.60
CA THR A 254 17.45 8.03 1.82
C THR A 254 18.78 7.49 2.32
N GLU A 255 19.75 8.37 2.61
CA GLU A 255 21.11 8.01 3.04
C GLU A 255 21.14 7.22 4.35
N LYS A 256 20.09 7.36 5.17
CA LYS A 256 19.98 6.68 6.46
C LYS A 256 19.15 5.39 6.39
N TYR A 257 18.11 5.37 5.55
CA TYR A 257 17.08 4.34 5.63
C TYR A 257 17.07 3.36 4.46
N GLU A 258 17.46 3.78 3.25
CA GLU A 258 17.45 2.90 2.06
C GLU A 258 18.35 1.68 2.27
N GLY A 259 19.55 1.88 2.83
CA GLY A 259 20.52 0.81 3.10
C GLY A 259 19.99 -0.31 4.00
N ILE A 260 18.96 -0.05 4.81
CA ILE A 260 18.37 -1.04 5.72
C ILE A 260 17.59 -2.10 4.94
N VAL A 261 17.00 -1.74 3.79
CA VAL A 261 16.08 -2.62 3.04
C VAL A 261 16.67 -3.12 1.73
N LEU A 262 17.97 -2.86 1.47
CA LEU A 262 18.62 -3.25 0.21
C LEU A 262 18.63 -4.76 -0.02
N GLY A 263 18.83 -5.57 1.03
CA GLY A 263 18.78 -7.04 0.90
C GLY A 263 17.42 -7.53 0.39
N VAL A 264 16.33 -6.95 0.90
CA VAL A 264 14.96 -7.22 0.45
C VAL A 264 14.77 -6.80 -1.02
N CYS A 265 15.34 -5.65 -1.41
CA CYS A 265 15.31 -5.19 -2.80
C CYS A 265 16.04 -6.18 -3.72
N ASP A 266 17.24 -6.62 -3.34
CA ASP A 266 18.02 -7.58 -4.14
C ASP A 266 17.28 -8.93 -4.27
N LYS A 267 16.66 -9.43 -3.20
CA LYS A 267 15.79 -10.64 -3.18
C LYS A 267 14.58 -10.51 -4.10
N VAL A 268 13.92 -9.36 -4.13
CA VAL A 268 12.76 -9.10 -5.01
C VAL A 268 13.22 -8.96 -6.47
N MET A 269 14.31 -8.23 -6.70
CA MET A 269 14.85 -7.96 -8.04
C MET A 269 15.51 -9.18 -8.69
N SER A 270 15.95 -10.17 -7.91
CA SER A 270 16.46 -11.45 -8.44
C SER A 270 15.37 -12.29 -9.10
N GLY A 271 14.10 -12.01 -8.79
CA GLY A 271 12.96 -12.73 -9.33
C GLY A 271 12.63 -14.04 -8.61
N GLU A 272 13.42 -14.45 -7.61
CA GLU A 272 13.25 -15.74 -6.92
C GLU A 272 11.83 -15.89 -6.32
N ILE A 273 11.31 -14.82 -5.70
CA ILE A 273 9.94 -14.79 -5.15
C ILE A 273 8.86 -15.03 -6.22
N PHE A 274 9.10 -14.60 -7.46
CA PHE A 274 8.13 -14.70 -8.55
C PHE A 274 8.32 -15.93 -9.42
N THR A 275 9.40 -16.70 -9.24
CA THR A 275 9.75 -17.84 -10.10
C THR A 275 9.83 -19.16 -9.34
N GLY A 276 9.88 -19.12 -8.01
CA GLY A 276 9.86 -20.31 -7.17
C GLY A 276 8.68 -21.23 -7.49
N GLU A 277 8.98 -22.53 -7.60
CA GLU A 277 8.00 -23.62 -7.71
C GLU A 277 7.28 -23.90 -6.38
N ASP A 278 7.66 -23.20 -5.29
CA ASP A 278 7.02 -23.35 -3.99
C ASP A 278 5.56 -22.94 -4.08
N THR A 279 4.70 -23.95 -4.01
CA THR A 279 3.24 -23.88 -3.80
C THR A 279 2.84 -23.15 -2.51
N GLU A 280 3.80 -22.60 -1.76
CA GLU A 280 3.63 -21.92 -0.47
C GLU A 280 3.86 -20.40 -0.51
N ALA A 281 4.30 -19.81 -1.63
CA ALA A 281 4.31 -18.36 -1.74
C ALA A 281 2.87 -17.83 -1.70
N ASN A 282 2.44 -17.44 -0.51
CA ASN A 282 1.11 -16.89 -0.25
C ASN A 282 0.84 -15.75 -1.25
N ASP A 283 -0.37 -15.70 -1.80
CA ASP A 283 -0.77 -14.72 -2.80
C ASP A 283 -0.55 -13.26 -2.39
N THR A 284 -0.53 -13.01 -1.08
CA THR A 284 -0.17 -11.73 -0.47
C THR A 284 1.33 -11.40 -0.64
N ILE A 285 2.23 -12.38 -0.51
CA ILE A 285 3.70 -12.22 -0.66
C ILE A 285 4.02 -11.75 -2.07
N ILE A 286 3.45 -12.37 -3.11
CA ILE A 286 3.66 -11.98 -4.51
C ILE A 286 3.24 -10.51 -4.72
N SER A 287 2.10 -10.13 -4.15
CA SER A 287 1.59 -8.77 -4.27
C SER A 287 2.49 -7.76 -3.54
N MET A 288 2.95 -8.07 -2.33
CA MET A 288 3.86 -7.20 -1.58
C MET A 288 5.25 -7.10 -2.22
N ALA A 289 5.77 -8.18 -2.78
CA ALA A 289 7.01 -8.16 -3.54
C ALA A 289 6.91 -7.24 -4.76
N ALA A 290 5.78 -7.25 -5.47
CA ALA A 290 5.55 -6.33 -6.59
C ALA A 290 5.46 -4.86 -6.12
N LEU A 291 4.94 -4.57 -4.92
CA LEU A 291 5.01 -3.24 -4.33
C LEU A 291 6.46 -2.80 -4.08
N VAL A 292 7.29 -3.69 -3.51
CA VAL A 292 8.73 -3.44 -3.29
C VAL A 292 9.45 -3.20 -4.62
N TYR A 293 9.22 -4.06 -5.62
CA TYR A 293 9.78 -3.91 -6.97
C TYR A 293 9.45 -2.53 -7.55
N SER A 294 8.17 -2.15 -7.49
CA SER A 294 7.67 -0.88 -8.01
C SER A 294 8.37 0.32 -7.37
N GLU A 295 8.49 0.33 -6.04
CA GLU A 295 9.17 1.42 -5.33
C GLU A 295 10.68 1.38 -5.49
N THR A 296 11.28 0.20 -5.71
CA THR A 296 12.69 0.06 -6.05
C THR A 296 12.99 0.76 -7.37
N VAL A 297 12.21 0.48 -8.42
CA VAL A 297 12.32 1.16 -9.73
C VAL A 297 12.15 2.67 -9.58
N ARG A 298 11.07 3.12 -8.93
CA ARG A 298 10.75 4.56 -8.77
C ARG A 298 11.77 5.33 -7.92
N ASN A 299 12.28 4.73 -6.84
CA ASN A 299 13.32 5.37 -6.03
C ASN A 299 14.60 5.60 -6.82
N ARG A 300 14.97 4.63 -7.67
CA ARG A 300 16.20 4.73 -8.43
C ARG A 300 16.11 5.77 -9.54
N GLU A 301 14.99 5.83 -10.26
CA GLU A 301 14.70 6.93 -11.18
C GLU A 301 14.84 8.29 -10.50
N TYR A 302 14.34 8.41 -9.26
CA TYR A 302 14.49 9.62 -8.46
C TYR A 302 15.97 9.91 -8.10
N GLN A 303 16.73 8.92 -7.64
CA GLN A 303 18.14 9.10 -7.28
C GLN A 303 19.00 9.45 -8.50
N ASP A 304 18.74 8.85 -9.67
CA ASP A 304 19.42 9.17 -10.92
C ASP A 304 19.03 10.56 -11.44
N TYR A 305 17.75 10.95 -11.34
CA TYR A 305 17.29 12.29 -11.65
C TYR A 305 17.94 13.36 -10.74
N GLY A 306 18.00 13.09 -9.43
CA GLY A 306 18.63 13.97 -8.44
C GLY A 306 20.12 14.20 -8.68
N ARG A 307 20.85 13.17 -9.14
CA ARG A 307 22.27 13.25 -9.50
C ARG A 307 22.53 13.96 -10.83
N GLY A 308 21.60 13.88 -11.78
CA GLY A 308 21.74 14.44 -13.12
C GLY A 308 21.22 15.86 -13.32
N LYS A 309 20.27 16.34 -12.49
CA LYS A 309 19.53 17.60 -12.73
C LYS A 309 19.34 18.52 -11.53
N GLY A 310 20.18 18.43 -10.49
CA GLY A 310 20.31 19.49 -9.50
C GLY A 310 19.10 19.67 -8.56
N GLY A 311 18.48 18.57 -8.12
CA GLY A 311 17.61 18.59 -6.95
C GLY A 311 16.35 19.46 -7.04
N ALA A 312 15.82 19.72 -8.25
CA ALA A 312 14.50 20.34 -8.37
C ALA A 312 13.43 19.40 -7.78
N LEU A 313 12.71 19.91 -6.77
CA LEU A 313 11.49 19.30 -6.24
C LEU A 313 10.43 19.32 -7.36
N TRP A 314 9.83 18.15 -7.58
CA TRP A 314 8.67 17.81 -8.42
C TRP A 314 7.90 18.94 -9.13
N SER A 315 7.56 18.68 -10.39
CA SER A 315 6.30 19.13 -11.03
C SER A 315 5.27 18.01 -10.95
#